data_AF-A0A7C1VJP9-F1
#
_entry.id   AF-A0A7C1VJP9-F1
#
_cell.length_a   1.000
_cell.length_b   1.000
_cell.length_c   1.000
_cell.angle_alpha   90.00
_cell.angle_beta   90.00
_cell.angle_gamma   90.00
#
_symmetry.space_group_name_H-M   'P 1'
#
loop_
_entity.id
_entity.type
_entity.pdbx_description
1 polymer ?
#
loop_
_entity_poly.entity_id
_entity_poly.type
_entity_poly.pdbx_seq_one_letter_code
_entity_poly.pdbx_strand_id
1 'polypeptide(L)'
;MKPTDIKSSEILSWAQEKVKKQHLPIPKKPEQELEEYELPDNFADMNSIELSQWASWFNAWYSRTVWLLGLCESELLLVENEYRLKINSKGGIIREKRGRVSEAVIESLVLADDGEMGEIYQRRLELLSLRPQLDALIKVYERSTYALSRELSRREYEARIVGTGG
;
A
#
# COMPACT_ATOMS: atom_id res chain seq x y z
N MET A 1 -3.57 32.55 2.56
CA MET A 1 -4.09 31.19 2.38
C MET A 1 -4.82 30.80 3.65
N LYS A 2 -6.12 30.49 3.60
CA LYS A 2 -6.81 30.00 4.80
C LYS A 2 -6.47 28.52 4.99
N PRO A 3 -6.40 28.00 6.22
CA PRO A 3 -6.14 26.58 6.46
C PRO A 3 -7.09 25.67 5.66
N THR A 4 -8.36 26.05 5.52
CA THR A 4 -9.40 25.32 4.78
C THR A 4 -9.18 25.21 3.29
N ASP A 5 -8.29 26.02 2.71
CA ASP A 5 -8.01 26.05 1.28
C ASP A 5 -6.94 25.00 0.89
N ILE A 6 -6.35 24.30 1.87
CA ILE A 6 -5.34 23.26 1.64
C ILE A 6 -6.01 22.05 0.99
N LYS A 7 -5.53 21.67 -0.20
CA LYS A 7 -5.92 20.44 -0.89
C LYS A 7 -4.84 19.37 -0.72
N SER A 8 -5.22 18.16 -0.28
CA SER A 8 -4.30 17.03 -0.11
C SER A 8 -3.57 16.66 -1.40
N SER A 9 -4.23 16.82 -2.56
CA SER A 9 -3.64 16.55 -3.88
C SER A 9 -2.44 17.44 -4.18
N GLU A 10 -2.49 18.73 -3.82
CA GLU A 10 -1.40 19.68 -4.07
C GLU A 10 -0.16 19.33 -3.24
N ILE A 11 -0.35 18.99 -1.96
CA ILE A 11 0.74 18.55 -1.08
C ILE A 11 1.32 17.21 -1.55
N LEU A 12 0.47 16.28 -1.99
CA LEU A 12 0.91 15.01 -2.54
C LEU A 12 1.77 15.21 -3.79
N SER A 13 1.35 16.06 -4.72
CA SER A 13 2.14 16.39 -5.90
C SER A 13 3.50 17.01 -5.52
N TRP A 14 3.51 17.96 -4.58
CA TRP A 14 4.75 18.53 -4.07
C TRP A 14 5.68 17.47 -3.47
N ALA A 15 5.15 16.55 -2.66
CA ALA A 15 5.94 15.50 -2.02
C ALA A 15 6.52 14.53 -3.07
N GLN A 16 5.72 14.12 -4.05
CA GLN A 16 6.15 13.27 -5.16
C GLN A 16 7.25 13.93 -5.99
N GLU A 17 7.14 15.23 -6.28
CA GLU A 17 8.20 15.98 -6.97
C GLU A 17 9.51 16.03 -6.17
N LYS A 18 9.42 16.22 -4.85
CA LYS A 18 10.60 16.25 -3.97
C LYS A 18 11.31 14.90 -3.93
N VAL A 19 10.56 13.81 -3.87
CA VAL A 19 11.11 12.44 -3.93
C VAL A 19 11.72 12.17 -5.30
N LYS A 20 11.06 12.58 -6.40
CA LYS A 20 11.58 12.40 -7.76
C LYS A 20 12.95 13.08 -7.96
N LYS A 21 13.17 14.25 -7.33
CA LYS A 21 14.46 14.96 -7.35
C LYS A 21 15.59 14.25 -6.61
N GLN A 22 15.28 13.25 -5.78
CA GLN A 22 16.30 12.46 -5.09
C GLN A 22 16.91 11.37 -5.97
N HIS A 23 16.38 11.14 -7.18
CA HIS A 23 16.86 10.11 -8.12
C HIS A 23 16.97 8.71 -7.49
N LEU A 24 16.14 8.43 -6.48
CA LEU A 24 16.10 7.13 -5.84
C LEU A 24 15.55 6.09 -6.83
N PRO A 25 16.08 4.85 -6.81
CA PRO A 25 15.53 3.78 -7.63
C PRO A 25 14.08 3.51 -7.22
N ILE A 26 13.16 3.69 -8.15
CA ILE A 26 11.75 3.33 -7.97
C ILE A 26 11.55 1.94 -8.54
N PRO A 27 11.03 0.97 -7.75
CA PRO A 27 10.70 -0.35 -8.26
C PRO A 27 9.72 -0.23 -9.43
N LYS A 28 10.12 -0.70 -10.60
CA LYS A 28 9.22 -0.81 -11.76
C LYS A 28 8.14 -1.86 -11.47
N LYS A 29 6.97 -1.68 -12.08
CA LYS A 29 5.99 -2.77 -12.12
C LYS A 29 6.63 -3.93 -12.91
N PRO A 30 6.64 -5.16 -12.40
CA PRO A 30 7.09 -6.31 -13.19
C PRO A 30 6.26 -6.44 -14.48
N GLU A 31 6.91 -6.65 -15.63
CA GLU A 31 6.31 -6.57 -16.98
C GLU A 31 5.71 -7.89 -17.49
N GLN A 32 5.63 -8.95 -16.69
CA GLN A 32 5.11 -10.24 -17.16
C GLN A 32 3.59 -10.34 -17.06
N GLU A 33 2.95 -10.60 -18.22
CA GLU A 33 1.59 -11.14 -18.32
C GLU A 33 1.63 -12.61 -17.87
N LEU A 34 1.37 -12.85 -16.59
CA LEU A 34 0.89 -14.15 -16.15
C LEU A 34 -0.63 -14.02 -16.09
N GLU A 35 -1.31 -14.65 -17.05
CA GLU A 35 -2.73 -14.95 -16.96
C GLU A 35 -2.99 -15.53 -15.56
N GLU A 36 -3.76 -14.80 -14.75
CA GLU A 36 -4.21 -15.17 -13.41
C GLU A 36 -3.20 -15.98 -12.57
N TYR A 37 -2.38 -15.24 -11.84
CA TYR A 37 -1.43 -15.74 -10.85
C TYR A 37 -2.03 -16.78 -9.90
N GLU A 38 -1.80 -18.06 -10.19
CA GLU A 38 -1.95 -19.15 -9.23
C GLU A 38 -0.58 -19.42 -8.58
N LEU A 39 -0.51 -19.20 -7.26
CA LEU A 39 0.66 -19.56 -6.47
C LEU A 39 0.85 -21.09 -6.56
N PRO A 40 2.07 -21.59 -6.84
CA PRO A 40 2.31 -23.02 -6.79
C PRO A 40 2.05 -23.57 -5.40
N ASP A 41 1.22 -24.62 -5.30
CA ASP A 41 0.87 -25.25 -4.03
C ASP A 41 2.06 -25.99 -3.39
N ASN A 42 3.05 -26.39 -4.19
CA ASN A 42 4.23 -27.13 -3.73
C ASN A 42 5.50 -26.72 -4.47
N PHE A 43 6.44 -26.10 -3.76
CA PHE A 43 7.75 -25.73 -4.30
C PHE A 43 8.73 -26.91 -4.41
N ALA A 44 8.46 -28.04 -3.75
CA ALA A 44 9.34 -29.20 -3.79
C ALA A 44 9.41 -29.86 -5.18
N ASP A 45 8.35 -29.73 -5.98
CA ASP A 45 8.24 -30.35 -7.30
C ASP A 45 8.93 -29.53 -8.40
N MET A 46 9.29 -28.28 -8.10
CA MET A 46 9.97 -27.37 -9.03
C MET A 46 11.44 -27.72 -9.19
N ASN A 47 12.07 -27.36 -10.30
CA ASN A 47 13.52 -27.42 -10.45
C ASN A 47 14.21 -26.14 -9.91
N SER A 48 15.53 -26.15 -9.77
CA SER A 48 16.27 -25.02 -9.16
C SER A 48 16.19 -23.72 -9.98
N ILE A 49 16.02 -23.82 -11.30
CA ILE A 49 15.87 -22.65 -12.18
C ILE A 49 14.50 -22.01 -11.91
N GLU A 50 13.43 -22.81 -11.87
CA GLU A 50 12.08 -22.36 -11.55
C GLU A 50 12.03 -21.71 -10.17
N LEU A 51 12.60 -22.35 -9.15
CA LEU A 51 12.66 -21.79 -7.79
C LEU A 51 13.37 -20.41 -7.76
N SER A 52 14.45 -20.26 -8.53
CA SER A 52 15.20 -19.00 -8.61
C SER A 52 14.41 -17.92 -9.36
N GLN A 53 13.71 -18.28 -10.43
CA GLN A 53 12.83 -17.37 -11.17
C GLN A 53 11.67 -16.88 -10.29
N TRP A 54 11.02 -17.80 -9.58
CA TRP A 54 9.97 -17.49 -8.62
C TRP A 54 10.48 -16.57 -7.51
N ALA A 55 11.64 -16.86 -6.91
CA ALA A 55 12.21 -16.03 -5.85
C ALA A 55 12.53 -14.61 -6.34
N SER A 56 13.10 -14.47 -7.55
CA SER A 56 13.34 -13.17 -8.18
C SER A 56 12.03 -12.40 -8.38
N TRP A 57 11.00 -13.10 -8.84
CA TRP A 57 9.69 -12.50 -9.11
C TRP A 57 8.98 -12.03 -7.84
N PHE A 58 8.97 -12.86 -6.80
CA PHE A 58 8.44 -12.50 -5.49
C PHE A 58 9.13 -11.28 -4.92
N ASN A 59 10.45 -11.19 -5.03
CA ASN A 59 11.21 -10.04 -4.57
C ASN A 59 10.88 -8.76 -5.36
N ALA A 60 10.63 -8.87 -6.66
CA ALA A 60 10.23 -7.74 -7.49
C ALA A 60 8.83 -7.22 -7.09
N TRP A 61 7.85 -8.11 -6.93
CA TRP A 61 6.51 -7.75 -6.47
C TRP A 61 6.48 -7.26 -5.03
N TYR A 62 7.26 -7.87 -4.13
CA TYR A 62 7.45 -7.40 -2.76
C TYR A 62 7.91 -5.95 -2.75
N SER A 63 9.01 -5.65 -3.45
CA SER A 63 9.59 -4.30 -3.51
C SER A 63 8.59 -3.28 -4.08
N ARG A 64 7.87 -3.67 -5.14
CA ARG A 64 6.83 -2.84 -5.75
C ARG A 64 5.66 -2.58 -4.80
N THR A 65 5.22 -3.60 -4.08
CA THR A 65 4.06 -3.51 -3.17
C THR A 65 4.39 -2.70 -1.93
N VAL A 66 5.59 -2.84 -1.38
CA VAL A 66 6.10 -1.95 -0.31
C VAL A 66 6.10 -0.49 -0.77
N TRP A 67 6.56 -0.23 -1.99
CA TRP A 67 6.52 1.12 -2.56
C TRP A 67 5.08 1.65 -2.73
N LEU A 68 4.15 0.81 -3.24
CA LEU A 68 2.73 1.16 -3.36
C LEU A 68 2.08 1.42 -2.00
N LEU A 69 2.43 0.62 -0.97
CA LEU A 69 1.94 0.82 0.40
C LEU A 69 2.40 2.18 0.93
N GLY A 70 3.67 2.53 0.75
CA GLY A 70 4.19 3.83 1.17
C GLY A 70 3.47 5.01 0.49
N LEU A 71 3.13 4.88 -0.80
CA LEU A 71 2.30 5.88 -1.48
C LEU A 71 0.89 5.96 -0.91
N CYS A 72 0.24 4.81 -0.73
CA CYS A 72 -1.11 4.71 -0.16
C CYS A 72 -1.17 5.32 1.25
N GLU A 73 -0.17 5.06 2.10
CA GLU A 73 -0.09 5.60 3.46
C GLU A 73 0.17 7.10 3.47
N SER A 74 1.06 7.59 2.60
CA SER A 74 1.31 9.03 2.47
C SER A 74 0.06 9.77 2.00
N GLU A 75 -0.66 9.22 1.02
CA GLU A 75 -1.89 9.82 0.51
C GLU A 75 -3.01 9.77 1.55
N LEU A 76 -3.20 8.62 2.21
CA LEU A 76 -4.19 8.46 3.27
C LEU A 76 -3.97 9.48 4.38
N LEU A 77 -2.72 9.68 4.82
CA LEU A 77 -2.38 10.68 5.83
C LEU A 77 -2.83 12.09 5.41
N LEU A 78 -2.58 12.48 4.16
CA LEU A 78 -2.94 13.81 3.67
C LEU A 78 -4.47 13.97 3.56
N VAL A 79 -5.16 12.96 3.03
CA VAL A 79 -6.62 12.94 2.90
C VAL A 79 -7.29 12.96 4.28
N GLU A 80 -6.79 12.22 5.26
CA GLU A 80 -7.33 12.23 6.63
C GLU A 80 -7.16 13.59 7.31
N ASN A 81 -6.04 14.27 7.08
CA ASN A 81 -5.82 15.61 7.62
C ASN A 81 -6.72 16.65 6.94
N GLU A 82 -6.87 16.60 5.61
CA GLU A 82 -7.81 17.46 4.88
C GLU A 82 -9.25 17.23 5.37
N TYR A 83 -9.65 15.98 5.48
CA TYR A 83 -10.97 15.58 5.98
C TYR A 83 -11.25 16.17 7.36
N ARG A 84 -10.36 15.93 8.33
CA ARG A 84 -10.50 16.45 9.70
C ARG A 84 -10.55 17.97 9.74
N LEU A 85 -9.73 18.64 8.93
CA LEU A 85 -9.70 20.10 8.89
C LEU A 85 -11.03 20.67 8.40
N LYS A 86 -11.60 20.09 7.34
CA LYS A 86 -12.89 20.52 6.79
C LYS A 86 -14.06 20.21 7.74
N ILE A 87 -14.09 19.02 8.34
CA ILE A 87 -15.08 18.67 9.37
C ILE A 87 -15.03 19.65 10.53
N ASN A 88 -13.83 19.93 11.07
CA ASN A 88 -13.68 20.86 12.20
C ASN A 88 -14.12 22.28 11.84
N SER A 89 -13.72 22.77 10.67
CA SER A 89 -14.08 24.12 10.22
C SER A 89 -15.59 24.30 10.05
N LYS A 90 -16.26 23.34 9.40
CA LYS A 90 -17.72 23.38 9.20
C LYS A 90 -18.49 23.05 10.47
N GLY A 91 -17.94 22.15 11.29
CA GLY A 91 -18.48 21.75 12.57
C GLY A 91 -18.56 22.89 13.59
N GLY A 92 -17.64 23.85 13.54
CA GLY A 92 -17.72 25.08 14.33
C GLY A 92 -19.04 25.83 14.11
N ILE A 93 -19.43 26.03 12.85
CA ILE A 93 -20.68 26.70 12.46
C ILE A 93 -21.90 25.91 12.93
N ILE A 94 -21.85 24.57 12.86
CA ILE A 94 -22.95 23.70 13.31
C ILE A 94 -23.10 23.80 14.83
N ARG A 95 -21.99 23.79 15.58
CA ARG A 95 -21.98 23.90 17.04
C ARG A 95 -22.50 25.25 17.51
N GLU A 96 -22.17 26.34 16.81
CA GLU A 96 -22.72 27.67 17.10
C GLU A 96 -24.24 27.70 16.94
N LYS A 97 -24.78 27.01 15.93
CA LYS A 97 -26.23 26.98 15.65
C LYS A 97 -27.01 26.00 16.53
N ARG A 98 -26.45 24.83 16.82
CA ARG A 98 -27.15 23.69 17.45
C ARG A 98 -26.68 23.37 18.86
N GLY A 99 -25.67 24.08 19.38
CA GLY A 99 -25.08 23.83 20.69
C GLY A 99 -24.18 22.59 20.70
N ARG A 100 -24.05 21.95 21.86
CA ARG A 100 -23.14 20.82 22.06
C ARG A 100 -23.70 19.54 21.44
N VAL A 101 -23.31 19.26 20.21
CA VAL A 101 -23.57 18.00 19.49
C VAL A 101 -22.33 17.12 19.45
N SER A 102 -22.53 15.81 19.28
CA SER A 102 -21.43 14.84 19.15
C SER A 102 -20.69 15.00 17.81
N GLU A 103 -19.44 14.53 17.77
CA GLU A 103 -18.62 14.60 16.55
C GLU A 103 -19.24 13.80 15.39
N ALA A 104 -19.79 12.62 15.66
CA ALA A 104 -20.44 11.80 14.64
C ALA A 104 -21.68 12.49 14.02
N VAL A 105 -22.42 13.27 14.82
CA VAL A 105 -23.57 14.06 14.32
C VAL A 105 -23.08 15.20 13.43
N ILE A 106 -22.00 15.88 13.82
CA ILE A 106 -21.39 16.93 13.00
C ILE A 106 -20.92 16.35 11.68
N GLU A 107 -20.20 15.23 11.73
CA GLU A 107 -19.68 14.55 10.55
C GLU A 107 -20.79 14.17 9.58
N SER A 108 -21.87 13.56 10.08
CA SER A 108 -23.03 13.23 9.27
C SER A 108 -23.71 14.44 8.64
N LEU A 109 -23.84 15.56 9.38
CA LEU A 109 -24.45 16.78 8.85
C LEU A 109 -23.56 17.44 7.79
N VAL A 110 -22.25 17.49 8.02
CA VAL A 110 -21.30 18.05 7.05
C VAL A 110 -21.29 17.22 5.76
N LEU A 111 -21.29 15.88 5.87
CA LEU A 111 -21.34 14.99 4.71
C LEU A 111 -22.66 15.09 3.92
N ALA A 112 -23.78 15.34 4.61
CA ALA A 112 -25.08 15.49 3.96
C ALA A 112 -25.20 16.81 3.17
N ASP A 113 -24.58 17.87 3.67
CA ASP A 113 -24.74 19.22 3.13
C ASP A 113 -23.62 19.64 2.16
N ASP A 114 -22.52 18.87 2.06
CA ASP A 114 -21.36 19.22 1.24
C ASP A 114 -20.89 18.08 0.32
N GLY A 115 -21.14 18.24 -0.98
CA GLY A 115 -20.69 17.31 -2.01
C GLY A 115 -19.15 17.17 -2.11
N GLU A 116 -18.40 18.23 -1.82
CA GLU A 116 -16.92 18.18 -1.82
C GLU A 116 -16.39 17.26 -0.70
N MET A 117 -17.11 17.19 0.42
CA MET A 117 -16.79 16.26 1.50
C MET A 117 -17.10 14.82 1.14
N GLY A 118 -18.10 14.59 0.28
CA GLY A 118 -18.37 13.27 -0.29
C GLY A 118 -17.18 12.71 -1.06
N GLU A 119 -16.55 13.52 -1.91
CA GLU A 119 -15.37 13.11 -2.69
C GLU A 119 -14.17 12.77 -1.80
N ILE A 120 -13.90 13.60 -0.78
CA ILE A 120 -12.80 13.36 0.17
C ILE A 120 -13.06 12.10 0.99
N TYR A 121 -14.31 11.89 1.41
CA TYR A 121 -14.70 10.71 2.16
C TYR A 121 -14.59 9.43 1.32
N GLN A 122 -15.02 9.47 0.05
CA GLN A 122 -14.86 8.36 -0.88
C GLN A 122 -13.39 7.99 -1.04
N ARG A 123 -12.53 8.96 -1.37
CA ARG A 123 -11.09 8.73 -1.54
C ARG A 123 -10.44 8.18 -0.27
N ARG A 124 -10.88 8.64 0.91
CA ARG A 124 -10.46 8.08 2.19
C ARG A 124 -10.83 6.60 2.32
N LEU A 125 -12.07 6.21 1.98
CA LEU A 125 -12.52 4.83 2.03
C LEU A 125 -11.75 3.93 1.04
N GLU A 126 -11.49 4.41 -0.16
CA GLU A 126 -10.68 3.70 -1.16
C GLU A 126 -9.27 3.39 -0.61
N LEU A 127 -8.59 4.38 -0.04
CA LEU A 127 -7.26 4.23 0.54
C LEU A 127 -7.26 3.33 1.80
N LEU A 128 -8.27 3.45 2.66
CA LEU A 128 -8.45 2.57 3.82
C LEU A 128 -8.71 1.12 3.42
N SER A 129 -9.32 0.90 2.25
CA SER A 129 -9.58 -0.44 1.72
C SER A 129 -8.34 -1.02 1.03
N LEU A 130 -7.55 -0.18 0.36
CA LEU A 130 -6.35 -0.60 -0.36
C LEU A 130 -5.19 -0.94 0.58
N ARG A 131 -4.98 -0.15 1.64
CA ARG A 131 -3.89 -0.34 2.61
C ARG A 131 -3.80 -1.77 3.17
N PRO A 132 -4.85 -2.38 3.74
CA PRO A 132 -4.77 -3.74 4.27
C PRO A 132 -4.55 -4.80 3.18
N GLN A 133 -4.99 -4.56 1.94
CA GLN A 133 -4.73 -5.47 0.82
C GLN A 133 -3.24 -5.47 0.45
N LEU A 134 -2.62 -4.30 0.37
CA LEU A 134 -1.18 -4.17 0.12
C LEU A 134 -0.35 -4.80 1.25
N ASP A 135 -0.73 -4.58 2.51
CA ASP A 135 -0.08 -5.20 3.67
C ASP A 135 -0.18 -6.74 3.64
N ALA A 136 -1.34 -7.28 3.26
CA ALA A 136 -1.53 -8.72 3.09
C ALA A 136 -0.64 -9.27 1.95
N LEU A 137 -0.58 -8.59 0.82
CA LEU A 137 0.27 -8.99 -0.31
C LEU A 137 1.76 -9.00 0.05
N ILE A 138 2.24 -8.00 0.80
CA ILE A 138 3.63 -7.97 1.30
C ILE A 138 3.95 -9.23 2.08
N LYS A 139 3.06 -9.65 3.00
CA LYS A 139 3.24 -10.88 3.80
C LYS A 139 3.23 -12.14 2.94
N VAL A 140 2.38 -12.20 1.91
CA VAL A 140 2.35 -13.32 0.97
C VAL A 140 3.68 -13.42 0.23
N TYR A 141 4.17 -12.31 -0.31
CA TYR A 141 5.42 -12.30 -1.07
C TYR A 141 6.63 -12.62 -0.18
N GLU A 142 6.70 -12.02 1.00
CA GLU A 142 7.76 -12.29 1.98
C GLU A 142 7.80 -13.77 2.39
N ARG A 143 6.65 -14.34 2.75
CA ARG A 143 6.56 -15.77 3.12
C ARG A 143 6.94 -16.69 1.97
N SER A 144 6.54 -16.34 0.75
CA SER A 144 6.85 -17.12 -0.46
C SER A 144 8.35 -17.08 -0.78
N THR A 145 8.98 -15.91 -0.71
CA THR A 145 10.44 -15.76 -0.84
C THR A 145 11.17 -16.63 0.18
N TYR A 146 10.76 -16.60 1.46
CA TYR A 146 11.41 -17.42 2.48
C TYR A 146 11.29 -18.93 2.23
N ALA A 147 10.11 -19.38 1.80
CA ALA A 147 9.89 -20.79 1.48
C ALA A 147 10.78 -21.25 0.31
N LEU A 148 10.87 -20.44 -0.75
CA LEU A 148 11.71 -20.72 -1.92
C LEU A 148 13.20 -20.72 -1.58
N SER A 149 13.66 -19.74 -0.81
CA SER A 149 15.06 -19.68 -0.36
C SER A 149 15.43 -20.90 0.50
N ARG A 150 14.54 -21.34 1.38
CA ARG A 150 14.76 -22.53 2.21
C ARG A 150 14.88 -23.80 1.38
N GLU A 151 14.03 -23.95 0.37
CA GLU A 151 14.05 -25.10 -0.53
C GLU A 151 15.33 -25.12 -1.40
N LEU A 152 15.77 -23.96 -1.90
CA LEU A 152 17.06 -23.84 -2.59
C LEU A 152 18.23 -24.23 -1.68
N SER A 153 18.27 -23.72 -0.44
CA SER A 153 19.33 -24.08 0.52
C SER A 153 19.34 -25.56 0.88
N ARG A 154 18.16 -26.20 1.01
CA ARG A 154 18.05 -27.65 1.25
C ARG A 154 18.72 -28.44 0.13
N ARG A 155 18.44 -28.08 -1.12
CA ARG A 155 19.00 -28.76 -2.31
C ARG A 155 20.50 -28.57 -2.44
N GLU A 156 21.01 -27.36 -2.17
CA GLU A 156 22.45 -27.09 -2.17
C GLU A 156 23.19 -27.93 -1.12
N TYR A 157 22.58 -28.10 0.06
CA TYR A 157 23.13 -28.95 1.11
C TYR A 157 23.14 -30.42 0.71
N GLU A 158 22.05 -30.94 0.14
CA GLU A 158 21.96 -32.32 -0.36
C GLU A 158 22.99 -32.60 -1.47
N ALA A 159 23.15 -31.68 -2.42
CA ALA A 159 24.14 -31.80 -3.48
C ALA A 159 25.58 -31.86 -2.93
N ARG A 160 25.89 -31.11 -1.86
CA ARG A 160 27.21 -31.15 -1.21
C ARG A 160 27.49 -32.47 -0.49
N ILE A 161 26.49 -33.05 0.17
CA ILE A 161 26.64 -34.37 0.83
C ILE A 161 26.85 -35.47 -0.21
N VAL A 162 26.02 -35.50 -1.26
CA VAL A 162 26.12 -36.54 -2.30
C VAL A 162 27.41 -36.39 -3.10
N GLY A 163 27.88 -35.16 -3.36
CA GLY A 163 29.12 -34.88 -4.08
C GLY A 163 30.42 -35.09 -3.30
N THR A 164 30.37 -35.27 -1.97
CA THR A 164 31.56 -35.52 -1.12
C THR A 164 31.72 -36.99 -0.71
N GLY A 165 30.83 -37.88 -1.18
CA GLY A 165 30.87 -39.31 -0.91
C GLY A 165 31.46 -40.18 -2.04
N GLY A 166 32.23 -39.59 -2.97
CA GLY A 166 32.89 -40.28 -4.09
C GLY A 166 34.38 -40.48 -3.89
#